data_AF-A0A1G1N4W7-F1
#
_entry.id   AF-A0A1G1N4W7-F1
#
_cell.length_a   1.000
_cell.length_b   1.000
_cell.length_c   1.000
_cell.angle_alpha   90.00
_cell.angle_beta   90.00
_cell.angle_gamma   90.00
#
_symmetry.space_group_name_H-M   'P 1'
#
loop_
_entity.id
_entity.type
_entity.pdbx_description
1 polymer ?
#
loop_
_entity_poly.entity_id
_entity_poly.type
_entity_poly.pdbx_seq_one_letter_code
_entity_poly.pdbx_strand_id
1 'polypeptide(L)'
;MSILTAVPSHAEEWKEIKDKHFVVYYGSAMSSEEAGRLLRQAEKYYDLIARQIGYARYSNFWTWEERVKIIIYDDQAAFMAKTGQPAWSKGYADRHPKLFESKMIVTYRQEQEFFNGLLPHEISHLILHDFLGPQTSVPLWFDEGVAQLQEAEKRAVADRLLQRLVLEKKQLPLPVLMELDIRREKNSTKVTLFYVQSLSVIDFLLTQYGSDAFARLCRQMRDGKSFAEALRLAYGHSFDSVQQLEDKWINSFRN
;
A
#
# COMPACT_ATOMS: atom_id res chain seq x y z
N MET A 1 24.21 -11.47 -6.98
CA MET A 1 23.50 -11.71 -8.25
C MET A 1 23.13 -10.35 -8.82
N SER A 2 23.43 -10.15 -10.10
CA SER A 2 23.41 -8.85 -10.78
C SER A 2 22.08 -8.14 -10.69
N ILE A 3 22.18 -6.82 -10.51
CA ILE A 3 21.10 -5.85 -10.43
C ILE A 3 20.28 -5.93 -11.72
N LEU A 4 19.01 -6.33 -11.59
CA LEU A 4 18.02 -6.18 -12.66
C LEU A 4 17.77 -4.68 -12.83
N THR A 5 18.41 -4.08 -13.82
CA THR A 5 18.01 -2.76 -14.30
C THR A 5 16.63 -2.93 -14.94
N ALA A 6 15.56 -2.70 -14.17
CA ALA A 6 14.23 -2.47 -14.71
C ALA A 6 14.18 -1.18 -15.55
N VAL A 7 15.26 -0.38 -15.53
CA VAL A 7 15.46 0.74 -16.45
C VAL A 7 15.61 0.18 -17.88
N PRO A 8 14.78 0.61 -18.83
CA PRO A 8 14.76 0.05 -20.18
C PRO A 8 16.11 0.26 -20.88
N SER A 9 16.69 -0.84 -21.39
CA SER A 9 17.78 -0.80 -22.36
C SER A 9 17.26 -0.31 -23.71
N HIS A 10 18.05 0.46 -24.47
CA HIS A 10 17.76 0.99 -25.83
C HIS A 10 17.30 -0.03 -26.90
N ALA A 11 17.16 -1.32 -26.59
CA ALA A 11 16.81 -2.39 -27.53
C ALA A 11 15.30 -2.66 -27.69
N GLU A 12 14.44 -2.06 -26.87
CA GLU A 12 12.98 -2.11 -27.04
C GLU A 12 12.46 -0.68 -27.25
N GLU A 13 11.63 -0.44 -28.27
CA GLU A 13 10.98 0.86 -28.50
C GLU A 13 9.90 1.10 -27.43
N TRP A 14 10.34 1.50 -26.24
CA TRP A 14 9.45 1.94 -25.17
C TRP A 14 8.91 3.34 -25.48
N LYS A 15 7.59 3.50 -25.31
CA LYS A 15 6.93 4.80 -25.32
C LYS A 15 6.78 5.29 -23.89
N GLU A 16 6.77 6.61 -23.71
CA GLU A 16 6.52 7.24 -22.41
C GLU A 16 5.34 8.22 -22.45
N ILE A 17 4.59 8.28 -21.37
CA ILE A 17 3.65 9.36 -21.07
C ILE A 17 3.79 9.74 -19.59
N LYS A 18 3.72 11.03 -19.27
CA LYS A 18 3.98 11.55 -17.92
C LYS A 18 2.99 12.62 -17.50
N ASP A 19 2.73 12.67 -16.20
CA ASP A 19 1.93 13.72 -15.56
C ASP A 19 2.64 14.16 -14.27
N LYS A 20 1.94 14.76 -13.31
CA LYS A 20 2.52 15.39 -12.14
C LYS A 20 3.37 14.45 -11.28
N HIS A 21 2.87 13.25 -10.97
CA HIS A 21 3.48 12.33 -10.01
C HIS A 21 4.04 11.05 -10.63
N PHE A 22 3.65 10.72 -11.87
CA PHE A 22 4.00 9.46 -12.52
C PHE A 22 4.58 9.63 -13.94
N VAL A 23 5.43 8.68 -14.31
CA VAL A 23 5.84 8.40 -15.70
C VAL A 23 5.47 6.97 -16.03
N VAL A 24 4.73 6.74 -17.11
CA VAL A 24 4.37 5.39 -17.60
C VAL A 24 5.25 5.05 -18.79
N TYR A 25 6.03 3.97 -18.66
CA TYR A 25 6.76 3.32 -19.74
C TYR A 25 5.96 2.11 -20.21
N TYR A 26 5.66 2.05 -21.51
CA TYR A 26 4.88 0.98 -22.10
C TYR A 26 5.44 0.52 -23.46
N GLY A 27 5.30 -0.78 -23.73
CA GLY A 27 5.74 -1.40 -24.98
C GLY A 27 4.80 -1.14 -26.16
N SER A 28 5.16 -1.71 -27.31
CA SER A 28 4.47 -1.48 -28.59
C SER A 28 3.03 -2.00 -28.61
N ALA A 29 2.71 -2.99 -27.77
CA ALA A 29 1.38 -3.61 -27.72
C ALA A 29 0.34 -2.76 -26.98
N MET A 30 0.76 -1.74 -26.22
CA MET A 30 -0.13 -0.80 -25.55
C MET A 30 -0.25 0.50 -26.35
N SER A 31 -1.49 0.94 -26.58
CA SER A 31 -1.79 2.23 -27.21
C SER A 31 -1.53 3.40 -26.26
N SER A 32 -1.22 4.58 -26.82
CA SER A 32 -1.07 5.80 -26.02
C SER A 32 -2.37 6.20 -25.29
N GLU A 33 -3.53 5.79 -25.80
CA GLU A 33 -4.82 6.02 -25.13
C GLU A 33 -4.99 5.14 -23.89
N GLU A 34 -4.64 3.85 -23.97
CA GLU A 34 -4.60 2.93 -22.82
C GLU A 34 -3.63 3.44 -21.75
N ALA A 35 -2.40 3.82 -22.15
CA ALA A 35 -1.40 4.39 -21.25
C ALA A 35 -1.89 5.70 -20.60
N GLY A 36 -2.55 6.57 -21.36
CA GLY A 36 -3.14 7.80 -20.84
C GLY A 36 -4.29 7.57 -19.86
N ARG A 37 -5.12 6.54 -20.05
CA ARG A 37 -6.14 6.15 -19.07
C ARG A 37 -5.50 5.67 -17.76
N LEU A 38 -4.44 4.86 -17.86
CA LEU A 38 -3.68 4.37 -16.70
C LEU A 38 -3.08 5.52 -15.90
N LEU A 39 -2.39 6.44 -16.59
CA LEU A 39 -1.76 7.59 -15.96
C LEU A 39 -2.79 8.45 -15.20
N ARG A 40 -3.92 8.77 -15.83
CA ARG A 40 -5.01 9.52 -15.16
C ARG A 40 -5.57 8.77 -13.95
N GLN A 41 -5.61 7.45 -14.00
CA GLN A 41 -6.08 6.64 -12.88
C GLN A 41 -5.07 6.62 -11.73
N ALA A 42 -3.77 6.51 -12.01
CA ALA A 42 -2.69 6.60 -11.02
C ALA A 42 -2.71 7.95 -10.29
N GLU A 43 -2.87 9.06 -11.03
CA GLU A 43 -2.99 10.42 -10.46
C GLU A 43 -4.20 10.54 -9.52
N LYS A 44 -5.37 9.99 -9.91
CA LYS A 44 -6.55 9.95 -9.04
C LYS A 44 -6.31 9.16 -7.76
N TYR A 45 -5.63 8.00 -7.86
CA TYR A 45 -5.31 7.20 -6.68
C TYR A 45 -4.33 7.92 -5.76
N TYR A 46 -3.30 8.56 -6.32
CA TYR A 46 -2.39 9.38 -5.53
C TYR A 46 -3.14 10.44 -4.72
N ASP A 47 -4.00 11.23 -5.38
CA ASP A 47 -4.78 12.28 -4.70
C ASP A 47 -5.76 11.72 -3.66
N LEU A 48 -6.35 10.55 -3.92
CA LEU A 48 -7.28 9.90 -3.00
C LEU A 48 -6.57 9.37 -1.75
N ILE A 49 -5.51 8.57 -1.94
CA ILE A 49 -4.72 7.98 -0.86
C ILE A 49 -4.06 9.09 -0.04
N ALA A 50 -3.46 10.08 -0.70
CA ALA A 50 -2.77 11.16 -0.03
C ALA A 50 -3.71 11.98 0.86
N ARG A 51 -4.95 12.23 0.41
CA ARG A 51 -5.96 12.88 1.25
C ARG A 51 -6.42 11.97 2.39
N GLN A 52 -6.65 10.69 2.10
CA GLN A 52 -7.17 9.73 3.06
C GLN A 52 -6.25 9.57 4.27
N ILE A 53 -4.93 9.42 4.07
CA ILE A 53 -3.98 9.26 5.18
C ILE A 53 -3.45 10.60 5.73
N GLY A 54 -3.96 11.73 5.21
CA GLY A 54 -3.55 13.08 5.59
C GLY A 54 -2.14 13.48 5.11
N TYR A 55 -1.63 12.80 4.08
CA TYR A 55 -0.39 13.09 3.37
C TYR A 55 -0.44 14.39 2.56
N ALA A 56 -1.62 14.82 2.08
CA ALA A 56 -1.77 15.99 1.21
C ALA A 56 -1.28 17.33 1.82
N ARG A 57 -1.02 17.38 3.13
CA ARG A 57 -0.45 18.55 3.82
C ARG A 57 1.10 18.53 3.85
N TYR A 58 1.71 17.51 3.27
CA TYR A 58 3.15 17.34 3.12
C TYR A 58 3.55 17.79 1.71
N SER A 59 4.43 18.78 1.58
CA SER A 59 4.69 19.45 0.29
C SER A 59 5.74 18.75 -0.58
N ASN A 60 5.45 18.66 -1.88
CA ASN A 60 6.36 18.40 -3.02
C ASN A 60 7.01 17.02 -3.16
N PHE A 61 6.21 15.95 -3.10
CA PHE A 61 6.70 14.61 -3.43
C PHE A 61 6.27 14.17 -4.82
N TRP A 62 7.21 13.53 -5.53
CA TRP A 62 7.05 12.84 -6.81
C TRP A 62 6.91 13.75 -8.03
N THR A 63 7.22 15.03 -7.90
CA THR A 63 7.29 15.93 -9.06
C THR A 63 8.65 15.86 -9.75
N TRP A 64 8.70 16.22 -11.03
CA TRP A 64 9.94 16.31 -11.81
C TRP A 64 10.69 14.97 -11.90
N GLU A 65 11.91 14.90 -11.39
CA GLU A 65 12.78 13.72 -11.42
C GLU A 65 12.38 12.66 -10.36
N GLU A 66 11.56 13.05 -9.38
CA GLU A 66 11.12 12.16 -8.29
C GLU A 66 9.86 11.34 -8.65
N ARG A 67 9.35 11.48 -9.88
CA ARG A 67 8.15 10.77 -10.33
C ARG A 67 8.30 9.26 -10.21
N VAL A 68 7.23 8.61 -9.78
CA VAL A 68 7.15 7.15 -9.77
C VAL A 68 7.06 6.64 -11.22
N LYS A 69 7.89 5.66 -11.54
CA LYS A 69 7.92 5.02 -12.85
C LYS A 69 7.00 3.80 -12.85
N ILE A 70 6.02 3.78 -13.74
CA ILE A 70 5.16 2.61 -13.96
C ILE A 70 5.63 1.93 -15.24
N ILE A 71 6.09 0.69 -15.16
CA ILE A 71 6.63 -0.07 -16.28
C ILE A 71 5.66 -1.20 -16.63
N ILE A 72 5.23 -1.23 -17.89
CA ILE A 72 4.24 -2.19 -18.37
C ILE A 72 4.80 -2.98 -19.55
N TYR A 73 5.09 -4.25 -19.31
CA TYR A 73 5.51 -5.17 -20.36
C TYR A 73 4.33 -5.58 -21.25
N ASP A 74 4.62 -5.86 -22.53
CA ASP A 74 3.63 -6.26 -23.52
C ASP A 74 2.90 -7.57 -23.13
N ASP A 75 3.60 -8.49 -22.47
CA ASP A 75 3.03 -9.73 -21.96
C ASP A 75 3.72 -10.28 -20.69
N GLN A 76 3.09 -11.28 -20.07
CA GLN A 76 3.59 -11.95 -18.88
C GLN A 76 4.95 -12.63 -19.11
N ALA A 77 5.20 -13.16 -20.32
CA ALA A 77 6.46 -13.82 -20.63
C ALA A 77 7.61 -12.81 -20.67
N ALA A 78 7.40 -11.63 -21.27
CA ALA A 78 8.34 -10.51 -21.25
C ALA A 78 8.58 -10.00 -19.83
N PHE A 79 7.52 -9.84 -19.03
CA PHE A 79 7.65 -9.49 -17.60
C PHE A 79 8.51 -10.51 -16.84
N MET A 80 8.23 -11.81 -16.96
CA MET A 80 8.99 -12.86 -16.29
C MET A 80 10.45 -12.90 -16.76
N ALA A 81 10.69 -12.82 -18.06
CA ALA A 81 12.03 -12.85 -18.64
C ALA A 81 12.89 -11.66 -18.19
N LYS A 82 12.29 -10.48 -18.06
CA LYS A 82 13.00 -9.24 -17.73
C LYS A 82 13.12 -8.98 -16.23
N THR A 83 12.23 -9.54 -15.40
CA THR A 83 12.23 -9.32 -13.95
C THR A 83 12.70 -10.53 -13.15
N GLY A 84 12.75 -11.72 -13.75
CA GLY A 84 13.04 -12.97 -13.05
C GLY A 84 11.95 -13.41 -12.05
N GLN A 85 10.80 -12.73 -12.03
CA GLN A 85 9.71 -13.03 -11.11
C GLN A 85 9.02 -14.36 -11.48
N PRO A 86 8.48 -15.10 -10.49
CA PRO A 86 7.77 -16.35 -10.73
C PRO A 86 6.44 -16.11 -11.45
N ALA A 87 5.91 -17.15 -12.11
CA ALA A 87 4.69 -17.05 -12.92
C ALA A 87 3.42 -16.60 -12.18
N TRP A 88 3.40 -16.73 -10.84
CA TRP A 88 2.28 -16.24 -10.03
C TRP A 88 2.36 -14.74 -9.72
N SER A 89 3.50 -14.10 -9.98
CA SER A 89 3.68 -12.65 -9.75
C SER A 89 2.92 -11.86 -10.81
N LYS A 90 1.97 -11.06 -10.34
CA LYS A 90 1.11 -10.19 -11.15
C LYS A 90 1.69 -8.79 -11.36
N GLY A 91 2.79 -8.50 -10.69
CA GLY A 91 3.47 -7.21 -10.65
C GLY A 91 4.08 -6.98 -9.27
N TYR A 92 4.89 -5.94 -9.13
CA TYR A 92 5.45 -5.53 -7.84
C TYR A 92 5.80 -4.04 -7.87
N ALA A 93 5.78 -3.39 -6.71
CA ALA A 93 6.61 -2.21 -6.50
C ALA A 93 8.00 -2.60 -6.00
N ASP A 94 9.04 -1.97 -6.52
CA ASP A 94 10.38 -2.13 -5.93
C ASP A 94 10.37 -1.52 -4.51
N ARG A 95 10.56 -2.40 -3.52
CA ARG A 95 10.56 -2.09 -2.08
C ARG A 95 11.93 -2.39 -1.45
N HIS A 96 12.97 -2.58 -2.26
CA HIS A 96 14.25 -3.01 -1.72
C HIS A 96 14.83 -1.93 -0.78
N PRO A 97 15.29 -2.27 0.44
CA PRO A 97 15.73 -1.29 1.45
C PRO A 97 16.90 -0.39 1.02
N LYS A 98 17.66 -0.81 -0.01
CA LYS A 98 18.72 -0.01 -0.64
C LYS A 98 18.32 0.68 -1.95
N LEU A 99 17.10 0.44 -2.44
CA LEU A 99 16.59 0.94 -3.73
C LEU A 99 15.29 1.76 -3.56
N PHE A 100 14.99 2.27 -2.36
CA PHE A 100 14.00 3.34 -2.19
C PHE A 100 14.27 4.56 -3.11
N GLU A 101 15.45 4.63 -3.72
CA GLU A 101 15.81 5.59 -4.78
C GLU A 101 15.11 5.34 -6.12
N SER A 102 14.64 4.13 -6.43
CA SER A 102 13.89 3.81 -7.64
C SER A 102 12.43 3.51 -7.33
N LYS A 103 11.61 4.55 -7.21
CA LYS A 103 10.15 4.42 -7.08
C LYS A 103 9.57 3.83 -8.37
N MET A 104 9.39 2.51 -8.40
CA MET A 104 8.92 1.79 -9.58
C MET A 104 7.75 0.86 -9.26
N ILE A 105 6.75 0.84 -10.13
CA ILE A 105 5.67 -0.16 -10.16
C ILE A 105 5.79 -0.91 -11.49
N VAL A 106 5.91 -2.23 -11.44
CA VAL A 106 6.20 -3.06 -12.63
C VAL A 106 5.10 -4.11 -12.83
N THR A 107 4.55 -4.22 -14.04
CA THR A 107 3.47 -5.16 -14.40
C THR A 107 3.50 -5.55 -15.89
N TYR A 108 2.49 -6.28 -16.37
CA TYR A 108 2.24 -6.60 -17.78
C TYR A 108 0.79 -6.26 -18.20
N ARG A 109 0.59 -6.02 -19.50
CA ARG A 109 -0.66 -5.46 -20.07
C ARG A 109 -1.93 -6.28 -19.76
N GLN A 110 -1.84 -7.61 -19.71
CA GLN A 110 -3.00 -8.52 -19.59
C GLN A 110 -3.51 -8.67 -18.15
N GLU A 111 -2.84 -8.10 -17.13
CA GLU A 111 -3.29 -8.23 -15.75
C GLU A 111 -4.55 -7.39 -15.49
N GLN A 112 -5.71 -8.05 -15.49
CA GLN A 112 -7.02 -7.41 -15.37
C GLN A 112 -7.22 -6.70 -14.02
N GLU A 113 -6.63 -7.24 -12.95
CA GLU A 113 -6.72 -6.68 -11.59
C GLU A 113 -5.71 -5.55 -11.34
N PHE A 114 -4.88 -5.21 -12.33
CA PHE A 114 -3.85 -4.21 -12.15
C PHE A 114 -4.45 -2.84 -11.84
N PHE A 115 -5.43 -2.41 -12.65
CA PHE A 115 -5.99 -1.06 -12.54
C PHE A 115 -6.71 -0.81 -11.23
N ASN A 116 -7.54 -1.76 -10.79
CA ASN A 116 -8.45 -1.55 -9.67
C ASN A 116 -7.96 -2.15 -8.35
N GLY A 117 -6.97 -3.04 -8.39
CA GLY A 117 -6.39 -3.70 -7.22
C GLY A 117 -4.93 -3.36 -7.02
N LEU A 118 -4.06 -3.83 -7.92
CA LEU A 118 -2.60 -3.76 -7.69
C LEU A 118 -2.06 -2.33 -7.70
N LEU A 119 -2.45 -1.52 -8.68
CA LEU A 119 -1.97 -0.15 -8.83
C LEU A 119 -2.22 0.71 -7.59
N PRO A 120 -3.46 0.83 -7.07
CA PRO A 120 -3.67 1.62 -5.85
C PRO A 120 -3.02 1.01 -4.60
N HIS A 121 -2.90 -0.32 -4.54
CA HIS A 121 -2.20 -1.02 -3.46
C HIS A 121 -0.72 -0.62 -3.40
N GLU A 122 -0.02 -0.69 -4.54
CA GLU A 122 1.39 -0.35 -4.65
C GLU A 122 1.64 1.16 -4.48
N ILE A 123 0.76 2.02 -5.01
CA ILE A 123 0.83 3.47 -4.75
C ILE A 123 0.71 3.76 -3.25
N SER A 124 -0.15 3.03 -2.54
CA SER A 124 -0.36 3.23 -1.10
C SER A 124 0.90 2.89 -0.28
N HIS A 125 1.59 1.79 -0.60
CA HIS A 125 2.89 1.50 0.00
C HIS A 125 3.89 2.63 -0.26
N LEU A 126 4.03 3.06 -1.51
CA LEU A 126 4.98 4.12 -1.86
C LEU A 126 4.67 5.43 -1.11
N ILE A 127 3.41 5.85 -1.06
CA ILE A 127 3.01 7.06 -0.33
C ILE A 127 3.30 6.90 1.17
N LEU A 128 2.98 5.74 1.77
CA LEU A 128 3.17 5.52 3.19
C LEU A 128 4.66 5.57 3.57
N HIS A 129 5.51 4.88 2.81
CA HIS A 129 6.95 4.86 3.07
C HIS A 129 7.60 6.23 2.82
N ASP A 130 7.14 6.99 1.83
CA ASP A 130 7.58 8.36 1.60
C ASP A 130 7.15 9.29 2.75
N PHE A 131 5.96 9.06 3.33
CA PHE A 131 5.49 9.80 4.50
C PHE A 131 6.29 9.47 5.77
N LEU A 132 6.58 8.19 5.98
CA LEU A 132 7.30 7.71 7.17
C LEU A 132 8.82 7.92 7.07
N GLY A 133 9.35 8.07 5.86
CA GLY A 133 10.78 8.21 5.60
C GLY A 133 11.55 6.89 5.69
N PRO A 134 12.72 6.81 5.04
CA PRO A 134 13.44 5.55 4.80
C PRO A 134 14.04 4.90 6.04
N GLN A 135 14.14 5.62 7.16
CA GLN A 135 14.70 5.10 8.42
C GLN A 135 13.63 4.50 9.35
N THR A 136 12.35 4.65 9.01
CA THR A 136 11.25 4.20 9.86
C THR A 136 10.96 2.72 9.64
N SER A 137 11.03 1.94 10.71
CA SER A 137 10.58 0.54 10.69
C SER A 137 9.05 0.48 10.72
N VAL A 138 8.43 0.26 9.55
CA VAL A 138 6.97 0.16 9.42
C VAL A 138 6.50 -1.25 9.81
N PRO A 139 5.57 -1.39 10.78
CA PRO A 139 4.97 -2.69 11.08
C PRO A 139 4.21 -3.26 9.87
N LEU A 140 4.34 -4.56 9.59
CA LEU A 140 3.75 -5.17 8.39
C LEU A 140 2.23 -5.03 8.32
N TRP A 141 1.54 -5.24 9.44
CA TRP A 141 0.08 -5.08 9.51
C TRP A 141 -0.35 -3.65 9.15
N PHE A 142 0.46 -2.65 9.52
CA PHE A 142 0.16 -1.25 9.28
C PHE A 142 0.37 -0.90 7.79
N ASP A 143 1.46 -1.38 7.20
CA ASP A 143 1.79 -1.20 5.80
C ASP A 143 0.73 -1.84 4.88
N GLU A 144 0.41 -3.11 5.12
CA GLU A 144 -0.61 -3.86 4.36
C GLU A 144 -2.02 -3.30 4.61
N GLY A 145 -2.35 -2.93 5.85
CA GLY A 145 -3.65 -2.35 6.19
C GLY A 145 -3.92 -1.04 5.44
N VAL A 146 -2.90 -0.18 5.30
CA VAL A 146 -3.00 1.05 4.49
C VAL A 146 -3.12 0.70 3.00
N ALA A 147 -2.33 -0.25 2.50
CA ALA A 147 -2.34 -0.62 1.09
C ALA A 147 -3.68 -1.18 0.61
N GLN A 148 -4.41 -1.85 1.50
CA GLN A 148 -5.72 -2.42 1.20
C GLN A 148 -6.88 -1.40 1.20
N LEU A 149 -6.70 -0.15 1.67
CA LEU A 149 -7.78 0.83 1.80
C LEU A 149 -8.51 1.13 0.49
N GLN A 150 -7.80 1.04 -0.63
CA GLN A 150 -8.31 1.36 -1.95
C GLN A 150 -8.87 0.13 -2.70
N GLU A 151 -8.82 -1.05 -2.09
CA GLU A 151 -9.38 -2.28 -2.64
C GLU A 151 -10.87 -2.41 -2.25
N ALA A 152 -11.71 -1.49 -2.76
CA ALA A 152 -13.09 -1.29 -2.32
C ALA A 152 -13.94 -2.58 -2.29
N GLU A 153 -13.79 -3.45 -3.29
CA GLU A 153 -14.51 -4.73 -3.34
C GLU A 153 -14.08 -5.69 -2.23
N LYS A 154 -12.77 -5.75 -1.94
CA LYS A 154 -12.25 -6.59 -0.86
C LYS A 154 -12.66 -6.06 0.50
N ARG A 155 -12.78 -4.74 0.67
CA ARG A 155 -13.22 -4.10 1.91
C ARG A 155 -14.63 -4.54 2.33
N ALA A 156 -15.61 -4.51 1.43
CA ALA A 156 -16.99 -4.90 1.76
C ALA A 156 -17.12 -6.40 2.14
N VAL A 157 -16.22 -7.24 1.63
CA VAL A 157 -16.14 -8.67 2.01
C VAL A 157 -15.42 -8.81 3.36
N ALA A 158 -14.32 -8.08 3.54
CA ALA A 158 -13.53 -8.03 4.77
C ALA A 158 -14.40 -7.61 5.97
N ASP A 159 -15.19 -6.54 5.82
CA ASP A 159 -16.06 -6.01 6.89
C ASP A 159 -17.08 -7.06 7.37
N ARG A 160 -17.75 -7.75 6.42
CA ARG A 160 -18.72 -8.80 6.75
C ARG A 160 -18.07 -10.00 7.43
N LEU A 161 -16.92 -10.43 6.92
CA LEU A 161 -16.16 -11.53 7.51
C LEU A 161 -15.72 -11.18 8.94
N LEU A 162 -15.19 -9.97 9.13
CA LEU A 162 -14.63 -9.53 10.40
C LEU A 162 -15.68 -9.26 11.45
N GLN A 163 -16.83 -8.70 11.08
CA GLN A 163 -17.97 -8.56 11.99
C GLN A 163 -18.35 -9.91 12.59
N ARG A 164 -18.46 -10.95 11.76
CA ARG A 164 -18.72 -12.31 12.22
C ARG A 164 -17.63 -12.82 13.16
N LEU A 165 -16.35 -12.65 12.79
CA LEU A 165 -15.22 -13.13 13.58
C LEU A 165 -15.14 -12.45 14.95
N VAL A 166 -15.38 -11.14 15.02
CA VAL A 166 -15.38 -10.37 16.28
C VAL A 166 -16.53 -10.80 17.19
N LEU A 167 -17.72 -11.04 16.64
CA LEU A 167 -18.86 -11.56 17.40
C LEU A 167 -18.61 -12.99 17.93
N GLU A 168 -17.93 -13.83 17.14
CA GLU A 168 -17.52 -15.18 17.54
C GLU A 168 -16.26 -15.21 18.42
N LYS A 169 -15.65 -14.06 18.74
CA LYS A 169 -14.38 -13.93 19.48
C LYS A 169 -13.21 -14.69 18.84
N LYS A 170 -13.15 -14.71 17.51
CA LYS A 170 -12.14 -15.40 16.68
C LYS A 170 -11.15 -14.45 16.01
N GLN A 171 -11.23 -13.15 16.29
CA GLN A 171 -10.25 -12.18 15.84
C GLN A 171 -8.87 -12.44 16.49
N LEU A 172 -7.80 -12.00 15.83
CA LEU A 172 -6.48 -12.02 16.44
C LEU A 172 -6.41 -10.91 17.50
N PRO A 173 -5.85 -11.16 18.70
CA PRO A 173 -5.56 -10.05 19.60
C PRO A 173 -4.63 -9.04 18.92
N LEU A 174 -4.86 -7.73 19.08
CA LEU A 174 -4.03 -6.72 18.41
C LEU A 174 -2.53 -6.86 18.70
N PRO A 175 -2.06 -7.15 19.93
CA PRO A 175 -0.64 -7.41 20.17
C PRO A 175 -0.09 -8.56 19.32
N VAL A 176 -0.89 -9.62 19.10
CA VAL A 176 -0.50 -10.76 18.25
C VAL A 176 -0.46 -10.36 16.78
N LEU A 177 -1.43 -9.58 16.30
CA LEU A 177 -1.43 -9.05 14.94
C LEU A 177 -0.17 -8.20 14.68
N MET A 178 0.18 -7.34 15.64
CA MET A 178 1.28 -6.38 15.51
C MET A 178 2.66 -7.03 15.47
N GLU A 179 2.81 -8.22 16.06
CA GLU A 179 4.05 -8.99 16.10
C GLU A 179 4.16 -10.04 14.98
N LEU A 180 3.08 -10.30 14.23
CA LEU A 180 3.04 -11.37 13.25
C LEU A 180 3.91 -11.07 12.02
N ASP A 181 4.93 -11.90 11.80
CA ASP A 181 5.64 -11.94 10.51
C ASP A 181 4.86 -12.82 9.52
N ILE A 182 3.95 -12.18 8.79
CA ILE A 182 3.06 -12.83 7.83
C ILE A 182 3.81 -13.65 6.75
N ARG A 183 5.06 -13.27 6.44
CA ARG A 183 5.89 -13.90 5.41
C ARG A 183 6.31 -15.33 5.78
N ARG A 184 6.20 -15.68 7.06
CA ARG A 184 6.59 -16.99 7.62
C ARG A 184 5.39 -17.84 8.03
N GLU A 185 4.19 -17.28 8.00
CA GLU A 185 2.96 -17.98 8.39
C GLU A 185 2.48 -18.90 7.27
N LYS A 186 2.15 -20.15 7.63
CA LYS A 186 1.69 -21.19 6.70
C LYS A 186 0.20 -21.48 6.85
N ASN A 187 -0.41 -21.04 7.94
CA ASN A 187 -1.83 -21.21 8.19
C ASN A 187 -2.63 -20.18 7.38
N SER A 188 -3.29 -20.63 6.32
CA SER A 188 -4.08 -19.78 5.42
C SER A 188 -5.17 -18.97 6.15
N THR A 189 -5.80 -19.52 7.18
CA THR A 189 -6.79 -18.79 7.98
C THR A 189 -6.15 -17.63 8.73
N LYS A 190 -5.00 -17.83 9.36
CA LYS A 190 -4.26 -16.73 10.00
C LYS A 190 -3.79 -15.70 9.01
N VAL A 191 -3.38 -16.12 7.81
CA VAL A 191 -2.99 -15.20 6.74
C VAL A 191 -4.15 -14.30 6.34
N THR A 192 -5.33 -14.90 6.09
CA THR A 192 -6.55 -14.14 5.80
C THR A 192 -6.92 -13.19 6.94
N LEU A 193 -6.86 -13.65 8.19
CA LEU A 193 -7.13 -12.83 9.37
C LEU A 193 -6.19 -11.64 9.47
N PHE A 194 -4.90 -11.84 9.21
CA PHE A 194 -3.91 -10.76 9.24
C PHE A 194 -4.30 -9.63 8.29
N TYR A 195 -4.55 -9.92 7.01
CA TYR A 195 -4.89 -8.90 6.02
C TYR A 195 -6.23 -8.22 6.32
N VAL A 196 -7.29 -9.01 6.57
CA VAL A 196 -8.65 -8.49 6.84
C VAL A 196 -8.68 -7.62 8.09
N GLN A 197 -8.02 -8.06 9.17
CA GLN A 197 -7.98 -7.31 10.42
C GLN A 197 -7.10 -6.07 10.32
N SER A 198 -5.96 -6.16 9.61
CA SER A 198 -5.08 -5.00 9.35
C SER A 198 -5.83 -3.87 8.64
N LEU A 199 -6.51 -4.19 7.54
CA LEU A 199 -7.36 -3.23 6.81
C LEU A 199 -8.39 -2.59 7.75
N SER A 200 -9.11 -3.40 8.52
CA SER A 200 -10.18 -2.89 9.37
C SER A 200 -9.69 -2.00 10.51
N VAL A 201 -8.55 -2.30 11.13
CA VAL A 201 -8.01 -1.45 12.19
C VAL A 201 -7.59 -0.10 11.61
N ILE A 202 -6.94 -0.07 10.44
CA ILE A 202 -6.58 1.17 9.76
C ILE A 202 -7.84 1.96 9.37
N ASP A 203 -8.84 1.28 8.80
CA ASP A 203 -10.09 1.91 8.42
C ASP A 203 -10.86 2.47 9.62
N PHE A 204 -10.89 1.73 10.74
CA PHE A 204 -11.45 2.22 11.99
C PHE A 204 -10.76 3.49 12.48
N LEU A 205 -9.42 3.53 12.46
CA LEU A 205 -8.66 4.72 12.84
C LEU A 205 -8.99 5.93 11.95
N LEU A 206 -9.13 5.72 10.65
CA LEU A 206 -9.44 6.78 9.69
C LEU A 206 -10.89 7.25 9.77
N THR A 207 -11.84 6.33 9.88
CA THR A 207 -13.28 6.64 9.89
C THR A 207 -13.73 7.27 11.20
N GLN A 208 -13.23 6.81 12.35
CA GLN A 208 -13.66 7.30 13.66
C GLN A 208 -12.92 8.56 14.12
N TYR A 209 -11.66 8.72 13.72
CA TYR A 209 -10.80 9.80 14.25
C TYR A 209 -10.24 10.74 13.17
N GLY A 210 -10.51 10.43 11.90
CA GLY A 210 -10.15 11.28 10.78
C GLY A 210 -8.68 11.20 10.37
N SER A 211 -8.40 11.71 9.17
CA SER A 211 -7.07 11.73 8.56
C SER A 211 -6.07 12.59 9.34
N ASP A 212 -6.52 13.60 10.09
CA ASP A 212 -5.64 14.47 10.87
C ASP A 212 -4.98 13.74 12.05
N ALA A 213 -5.71 12.83 12.70
CA ALA A 213 -5.15 11.98 13.76
C ALA A 213 -4.19 10.94 13.17
N PHE A 214 -4.56 10.32 12.06
CA PHE A 214 -3.71 9.37 11.35
C PHE A 214 -2.41 10.01 10.87
N ALA A 215 -2.48 11.21 10.32
CA ALA A 215 -1.29 11.96 9.91
C ALA A 215 -0.39 12.32 11.10
N ARG A 216 -0.95 12.58 12.30
CA ARG A 216 -0.15 12.75 13.52
C ARG A 216 0.57 11.45 13.88
N LEU A 217 -0.11 10.30 13.81
CA LEU A 217 0.49 8.98 14.05
C LEU A 217 1.69 8.76 13.12
N CYS A 218 1.50 8.94 11.81
CA CYS A 218 2.59 8.80 10.83
C CYS A 218 3.76 9.76 11.12
N ARG A 219 3.49 11.03 11.46
CA ARG A 219 4.55 11.98 11.83
C ARG A 219 5.34 11.54 13.06
N GLN A 220 4.67 11.05 14.10
CA GLN A 220 5.36 10.57 15.30
C GLN A 220 6.24 9.35 14.99
N MET A 221 5.76 8.42 14.16
CA MET A 221 6.57 7.28 13.69
C MET A 221 7.80 7.74 12.89
N ARG A 222 7.60 8.67 11.94
CA ARG A 222 8.69 9.28 11.16
C ARG A 222 9.73 9.95 12.06
N ASP A 223 9.29 10.58 13.15
CA ASP A 223 10.16 11.26 14.11
C ASP A 223 10.82 10.27 15.12
N GLY A 224 10.78 8.96 14.82
CA GLY A 224 11.51 7.91 15.53
C GLY A 224 10.77 7.31 16.74
N LYS A 225 9.50 7.64 16.95
CA LYS A 225 8.70 7.06 18.04
C LYS A 225 8.28 5.63 17.70
N SER A 226 8.25 4.76 18.72
CA SER A 226 7.63 3.44 18.56
C SER A 226 6.15 3.59 18.21
N PHE A 227 5.56 2.56 17.58
CA PHE A 227 4.14 2.59 17.23
C PHE A 227 3.24 2.88 18.44
N ALA A 228 3.51 2.26 19.60
CA ALA A 228 2.74 2.48 20.82
C ALA A 228 2.83 3.93 21.33
N GLU A 229 4.02 4.53 21.30
CA GLU A 229 4.21 5.95 21.66
C GLU A 229 3.52 6.88 20.66
N ALA A 230 3.66 6.60 19.37
CA ALA A 230 3.04 7.37 18.30
C ALA A 230 1.51 7.32 18.39
N LEU A 231 0.94 6.14 18.72
CA LEU A 231 -0.48 5.95 18.97
C LEU A 231 -0.97 6.81 20.13
N ARG A 232 -0.27 6.75 21.27
CA ARG A 232 -0.60 7.55 22.45
C ARG A 232 -0.57 9.06 22.17
N LEU A 233 0.42 9.53 21.40
CA LEU A 233 0.56 10.95 21.07
C LEU A 233 -0.48 11.42 20.05
N ALA A 234 -0.90 10.55 19.12
CA ALA A 234 -1.86 10.91 18.09
C ALA A 234 -3.33 10.84 18.57
N TYR A 235 -3.63 9.89 19.45
CA TYR A 235 -4.99 9.52 19.86
C TYR A 235 -5.25 9.64 21.37
N GLY A 236 -4.32 10.15 22.18
CA GLY A 236 -4.39 10.13 23.65
C GLY A 236 -5.64 10.74 24.31
N HIS A 237 -6.41 11.57 23.59
CA HIS A 237 -7.72 12.04 24.07
C HIS A 237 -8.85 10.99 23.97
N SER A 238 -8.62 9.93 23.19
CA SER A 238 -9.55 8.84 22.93
C SER A 238 -9.07 7.53 23.52
N PHE A 239 -7.80 7.18 23.29
CA PHE A 239 -7.14 5.99 23.85
C PHE A 239 -5.62 6.18 23.86
N ASP A 240 -4.95 5.53 24.80
CA ASP A 240 -3.51 5.68 25.05
C ASP A 240 -2.71 4.38 24.97
N SER A 241 -3.37 3.25 24.66
CA SER A 241 -2.76 1.92 24.60
C SER A 241 -3.35 1.07 23.48
N VAL A 242 -2.58 0.04 23.07
CA VAL A 242 -3.03 -0.96 22.09
C VAL A 242 -4.26 -1.72 22.59
N GLN A 243 -4.36 -1.99 23.89
CA GLN A 243 -5.53 -2.66 24.46
C GLN A 243 -6.79 -1.79 24.33
N GLN A 244 -6.70 -0.49 24.64
CA GLN A 244 -7.86 0.40 24.48
C GLN A 244 -8.24 0.61 23.01
N LEU A 245 -7.27 0.62 22.09
CA LEU A 245 -7.53 0.60 20.65
C LEU A 245 -8.33 -0.66 20.28
N GLU A 246 -7.88 -1.83 20.73
CA GLU A 246 -8.56 -3.11 20.49
C GLU A 246 -9.99 -3.09 21.02
N ASP A 247 -10.19 -2.67 22.27
CA ASP A 247 -11.51 -2.63 22.89
C ASP A 247 -12.48 -1.72 22.13
N LYS A 248 -12.01 -0.54 21.70
CA LYS A 248 -12.83 0.39 20.93
C LYS A 248 -13.14 -0.12 19.53
N TRP A 249 -12.15 -0.70 18.86
CA TRP A 249 -12.32 -1.31 17.53
C TRP A 249 -13.29 -2.50 17.59
N ILE A 250 -13.19 -3.38 18.60
CA ILE A 250 -14.15 -4.47 18.81
C ILE A 250 -15.57 -3.93 19.06
N ASN A 251 -15.69 -2.88 19.87
CA ASN A 251 -16.98 -2.29 20.20
C ASN A 251 -17.65 -1.60 19.01
N SER A 252 -16.91 -1.15 17.98
CA SER A 252 -17.52 -0.57 16.78
C SER A 252 -18.27 -1.58 15.90
N PHE A 253 -18.12 -2.90 16.14
CA PHE A 253 -18.91 -3.94 15.45
C PHE A 253 -20.21 -4.31 16.16
N ARG A 254 -20.41 -3.79 17.38
CA ARG A 254 -21.56 -4.13 18.25
C ARG A 254 -22.65 -3.06 18.29
N ASN A 255 -22.33 -1.87 17.77
CA ASN A 255 -23.25 -0.74 17.64
C ASN A 255 -23.76 -0.65 16.20
#